data_AF-A0A357GZX6-F1
#
_entry.id   AF-A0A357GZX6-F1
#
_cell.length_a   1.000
_cell.length_b   1.000
_cell.length_c   1.000
_cell.angle_alpha   90.00
_cell.angle_beta   90.00
_cell.angle_gamma   90.00
#
_symmetry.space_group_name_H-M   'P 1'
#
loop_
_entity.id
_entity.type
_entity.pdbx_description
1 polymer ?
#
loop_
_entity_poly.entity_id
_entity_poly.type
_entity_poly.pdbx_seq_one_letter_code
_entity_poly.pdbx_strand_id
1 'polypeptide(L)'
;MIEKNQKGITLIETVVVIALLIIVLPITIFSLVRLGRDSAYFSLRQRISSSANLIFSELSNELTSAQFFSVSTSTLGVNPSTFIFTDQDGLIVTIDRPTDTVAFPGGNQEIKRLRLTRGPEVVWLTDADVDVTNWMVQAVRDSSNNLTGIRIQATFVEVNKEDLPFRNIESTIDFTINLPGSVTEL
;
A
#
# COMPACT_ATOMS: atom_id res chain seq x y z
N MET A 1 61.06 -2.96 -26.82
CA MET A 1 61.34 -1.59 -26.35
C MET A 1 60.18 -0.73 -26.85
N ILE A 2 59.23 -0.37 -25.98
CA ILE A 2 58.02 0.38 -26.37
C ILE A 2 58.23 1.81 -25.89
N GLU A 3 58.45 2.73 -26.83
CA GLU A 3 58.58 4.15 -26.54
C GLU A 3 57.26 4.73 -26.05
N LYS A 4 57.27 5.25 -24.82
CA LYS A 4 56.15 5.93 -24.19
C LYS A 4 56.11 7.37 -24.70
N ASN A 5 55.27 7.63 -25.70
CA ASN A 5 55.11 8.94 -26.32
C ASN A 5 54.30 9.87 -25.38
N GLN A 6 54.98 10.60 -24.50
CA GLN A 6 54.37 11.57 -23.58
C GLN A 6 54.10 12.88 -24.33
N LYS A 7 52.94 13.00 -24.99
CA LYS A 7 52.45 14.29 -25.50
C LYS A 7 51.91 15.09 -24.31
N GLY A 8 52.54 16.23 -24.01
CA GLY A 8 52.06 17.16 -22.99
C GLY A 8 50.74 17.80 -23.41
N ILE A 9 49.78 17.86 -22.49
CA ILE A 9 48.50 18.55 -22.70
C ILE A 9 48.77 20.04 -22.84
N THR A 10 48.21 20.65 -23.88
CA THR A 10 48.37 22.10 -24.12
C THR A 10 47.48 22.90 -23.17
N LEU A 11 47.92 24.10 -22.76
CA LEU A 11 47.15 24.94 -21.83
C LEU A 11 45.72 25.21 -22.33
N ILE A 12 45.56 25.37 -23.65
CA ILE A 12 44.27 25.59 -24.30
C ILE A 12 43.36 24.36 -24.23
N GLU A 13 43.91 23.16 -24.36
CA GLU A 13 43.17 21.90 -24.24
C GLU A 13 42.64 21.72 -22.82
N THR A 14 43.44 22.05 -21.79
CA THR A 14 42.99 22.05 -20.39
C THR A 14 41.82 23.02 -20.16
N VAL A 15 41.91 24.25 -20.69
CA VAL A 15 40.85 25.25 -20.53
C VAL A 15 39.55 24.81 -21.22
N VAL A 16 39.64 24.24 -22.41
CA VAL A 16 38.48 23.71 -23.14
C VAL A 16 37.82 22.56 -22.38
N VAL A 17 38.61 21.64 -21.80
CA VAL A 17 38.09 20.53 -21.00
C VAL A 17 37.38 21.04 -19.74
N ILE A 18 37.95 22.02 -19.03
CA ILE A 18 37.32 22.60 -17.84
C ILE A 18 36.01 23.32 -18.20
N ALA A 19 36.00 24.10 -19.28
CA ALA A 19 34.80 24.79 -19.75
C ALA A 19 33.68 23.80 -20.11
N LEU A 20 34.02 22.71 -20.81
CA LEU A 20 33.06 21.66 -21.15
C LEU A 20 32.54 20.93 -19.90
N LEU A 21 33.42 20.67 -18.92
CA LEU A 21 33.05 20.05 -17.66
C LEU A 21 32.07 20.91 -16.86
N ILE A 22 32.28 22.24 -16.77
CA ILE A 22 31.37 23.17 -16.10
C ILE A 22 29.97 23.17 -16.73
N ILE A 23 29.87 22.94 -18.03
CA ILE A 23 28.58 22.87 -18.74
C ILE A 23 27.87 21.53 -18.50
N VAL A 24 28.61 20.41 -18.57
CA VAL A 24 28.02 19.06 -18.51
C VAL A 24 27.64 18.66 -17.08
N LEU A 25 28.45 19.03 -16.09
CA LEU A 25 28.34 18.54 -14.72
C LEU A 25 27.03 18.93 -14.00
N PRO A 26 26.50 20.16 -14.13
CA PRO A 26 25.19 20.51 -13.56
C PRO A 26 24.04 19.69 -14.14
N ILE A 27 24.07 19.41 -15.45
CA ILE A 27 23.04 18.63 -16.13
C ILE A 27 23.03 17.18 -15.64
N THR A 28 24.22 16.57 -15.49
CA THR A 28 24.33 15.20 -15.00
C THR A 28 23.93 15.08 -13.53
N ILE A 29 24.34 16.02 -12.67
CA ILE A 29 23.89 16.05 -11.27
C ILE A 29 22.37 16.15 -11.18
N PHE A 30 21.77 17.09 -11.93
CA PHE A 30 20.32 17.27 -11.89
C PHE A 30 19.57 16.01 -12.35
N SER A 31 20.05 15.37 -13.41
CA SER A 31 19.51 14.11 -13.92
C SER A 31 19.62 12.97 -12.88
N LEU A 32 20.78 12.81 -12.23
CA LEU A 32 20.99 11.79 -11.21
C LEU A 32 20.11 12.01 -9.97
N VAL A 33 19.97 13.26 -9.51
CA VAL A 33 19.06 13.59 -8.40
C VAL A 33 17.62 13.27 -8.76
N ARG A 34 17.20 13.55 -9.99
CA ARG A 34 15.86 13.21 -10.48
C ARG A 34 15.64 11.70 -10.52
N LEU A 35 16.57 10.96 -11.11
CA LEU A 35 16.50 9.49 -11.18
C LEU A 35 16.48 8.84 -9.79
N GLY A 36 17.29 9.35 -8.84
CA GLY A 36 17.30 8.87 -7.47
C GLY A 36 15.96 9.08 -6.76
N ARG A 37 15.31 10.24 -6.98
CA ARG A 37 13.97 10.51 -6.45
C ARG A 37 12.93 9.57 -7.07
N ASP A 38 12.91 9.47 -8.40
CA ASP A 38 11.94 8.63 -9.11
C ASP A 38 12.07 7.14 -8.73
N SER A 39 13.31 6.66 -8.54
CA SER A 39 13.57 5.29 -8.06
C SER A 39 13.04 5.04 -6.66
N ALA A 40 13.21 5.99 -5.73
CA ALA A 40 12.67 5.88 -4.38
C ALA A 40 11.13 5.86 -4.38
N TYR A 41 10.49 6.70 -5.21
CA TYR A 41 9.03 6.66 -5.37
C TYR A 41 8.53 5.32 -5.90
N PHE A 42 9.24 4.76 -6.88
CA PHE A 42 8.88 3.48 -7.46
C PHE A 42 8.97 2.34 -6.43
N SER A 43 10.06 2.29 -5.64
CA SER A 43 10.24 1.23 -4.63
C SER A 43 9.19 1.31 -3.51
N LEU A 44 8.85 2.51 -3.07
CA LEU A 44 7.78 2.74 -2.09
C LEU A 44 6.42 2.28 -2.61
N ARG A 45 6.05 2.69 -3.83
CA ARG A 45 4.81 2.23 -4.47
C ARG A 45 4.76 0.72 -4.64
N GLN A 46 5.88 0.10 -5.00
CA GLN A 46 5.99 -1.35 -5.12
C GLN A 46 5.78 -2.03 -3.76
N ARG A 47 6.33 -1.47 -2.67
CA ARG A 47 6.14 -1.98 -1.30
C ARG A 47 4.66 -1.94 -0.88
N ILE A 48 4.00 -0.79 -1.02
CA ILE A 48 2.58 -0.63 -0.69
C ILE A 48 1.73 -1.61 -1.51
N SER A 49 1.97 -1.69 -2.82
CA SER A 49 1.24 -2.61 -3.71
C SER A 49 1.46 -4.08 -3.30
N SER A 50 2.70 -4.45 -2.96
CA SER A 50 3.01 -5.80 -2.49
C SER A 50 2.31 -6.13 -1.17
N SER A 51 2.38 -5.24 -0.17
CA SER A 51 1.71 -5.44 1.13
C SER A 51 0.20 -5.53 0.95
N ALA A 52 -0.39 -4.67 0.13
CA ALA A 52 -1.81 -4.66 -0.12
C ALA A 52 -2.28 -5.92 -0.88
N ASN A 53 -1.47 -6.46 -1.80
CA ASN A 53 -1.72 -7.75 -2.44
C ASN A 53 -1.62 -8.92 -1.47
N LEU A 54 -0.69 -8.89 -0.51
CA LEU A 54 -0.57 -9.92 0.53
C LEU A 54 -1.78 -9.89 1.46
N ILE A 55 -2.16 -8.71 1.96
CA ILE A 55 -3.39 -8.52 2.74
C ILE A 55 -4.58 -9.04 1.97
N PHE A 56 -4.69 -8.69 0.68
CA PHE A 56 -5.78 -9.18 -0.15
C PHE A 56 -5.77 -10.70 -0.32
N SER A 57 -4.62 -11.32 -0.59
CA SER A 57 -4.51 -12.77 -0.69
C SER A 57 -4.99 -13.44 0.59
N GLU A 58 -4.60 -12.90 1.74
CA GLU A 58 -5.05 -13.39 3.05
C GLU A 58 -6.55 -13.25 3.21
N LEU A 59 -7.11 -12.06 2.93
CA LEU A 59 -8.55 -11.82 2.97
C LEU A 59 -9.31 -12.75 2.02
N SER A 60 -8.82 -12.96 0.80
CA SER A 60 -9.46 -13.87 -0.15
C SER A 60 -9.46 -15.31 0.35
N ASN A 61 -8.37 -15.76 0.96
CA ASN A 61 -8.29 -17.09 1.56
C ASN A 61 -9.26 -17.22 2.73
N GLU A 62 -9.25 -16.26 3.65
CA GLU A 62 -10.14 -16.22 4.81
C GLU A 62 -11.62 -16.21 4.37
N LEU A 63 -11.98 -15.43 3.37
CA LEU A 63 -13.36 -15.28 2.91
C LEU A 63 -13.86 -16.44 2.07
N THR A 64 -12.99 -17.08 1.28
CA THR A 64 -13.35 -18.33 0.60
C THR A 64 -13.48 -19.49 1.59
N SER A 65 -12.81 -19.40 2.73
CA SER A 65 -12.92 -20.36 3.81
C SER A 65 -14.14 -20.14 4.71
N ALA A 66 -14.67 -18.92 4.80
CA ALA A 66 -15.74 -18.54 5.73
C ALA A 66 -17.02 -19.39 5.61
N GLN A 67 -17.58 -19.78 6.75
CA GLN A 67 -18.82 -20.57 6.81
C GLN A 67 -20.07 -19.71 6.69
N PHE A 68 -20.07 -18.53 7.31
CA PHE A 68 -21.23 -17.63 7.39
C PHE A 68 -20.80 -16.18 7.29
N PHE A 69 -21.59 -15.38 6.56
CA PHE A 69 -21.47 -13.92 6.57
C PHE A 69 -22.60 -13.33 7.39
N SER A 70 -22.26 -12.55 8.41
CA SER A 70 -23.25 -11.83 9.20
C SER A 70 -23.40 -10.42 8.64
N VAL A 71 -24.24 -10.31 7.60
CA VAL A 71 -24.54 -9.02 6.96
C VAL A 71 -25.27 -8.10 7.93
N SER A 72 -26.11 -8.67 8.80
CA SER A 72 -26.91 -7.93 9.79
C SER A 72 -26.07 -7.25 10.88
N THR A 73 -24.92 -7.82 11.24
CA THR A 73 -23.99 -7.24 12.22
C THR A 73 -22.87 -6.42 11.59
N SER A 74 -22.63 -6.59 10.30
CA SER A 74 -21.67 -5.81 9.52
C SER A 74 -22.23 -4.44 9.13
N THR A 75 -21.37 -3.42 9.06
CA THR A 75 -21.71 -2.12 8.47
C THR A 75 -21.17 -2.07 7.03
N LEU A 76 -21.93 -2.64 6.10
CA LEU A 76 -21.56 -2.72 4.68
C LEU A 76 -22.01 -1.47 3.91
N GLY A 77 -21.29 -1.12 2.84
CA GLY A 77 -21.62 -0.03 1.92
C GLY A 77 -21.33 1.37 2.44
N VAL A 78 -20.63 1.49 3.57
CA VAL A 78 -20.23 2.77 4.19
C VAL A 78 -18.72 2.86 4.32
N ASN A 79 -18.14 4.06 4.44
CA ASN A 79 -16.71 4.25 4.68
C ASN A 79 -16.48 4.99 6.01
N PRO A 80 -15.82 4.37 7.02
CA PRO A 80 -15.30 3.00 7.01
C PRO A 80 -16.40 1.94 7.18
N SER A 81 -16.28 0.84 6.46
CA SER A 81 -17.07 -0.37 6.72
C SER A 81 -16.51 -1.15 7.91
N THR A 82 -17.37 -1.88 8.62
CA THR A 82 -16.96 -2.93 9.54
C THR A 82 -17.50 -4.23 9.00
N PHE A 83 -16.61 -5.19 8.78
CA PHE A 83 -16.98 -6.45 8.15
C PHE A 83 -16.81 -7.61 9.14
N ILE A 84 -17.89 -8.33 9.38
CA ILE A 84 -17.98 -9.39 10.38
C ILE A 84 -18.42 -10.68 9.69
N PHE A 85 -17.64 -11.75 9.88
CA PHE A 85 -17.93 -13.08 9.37
C PHE A 85 -17.54 -14.15 10.37
N THR A 86 -17.99 -15.38 10.13
CA THR A 86 -17.60 -16.56 10.92
C THR A 86 -16.67 -17.42 10.10
N ASP A 87 -15.50 -17.73 10.65
CA ASP A 87 -14.49 -18.58 9.99
C ASP A 87 -14.87 -20.07 10.02
N GLN A 88 -13.97 -20.93 9.54
CA GLN A 88 -14.17 -22.39 9.51
C GLN A 88 -14.21 -23.04 10.89
N ASP A 89 -13.62 -22.39 11.89
CA ASP A 89 -13.57 -22.89 13.26
C ASP A 89 -14.76 -22.39 14.10
N GLY A 90 -15.66 -21.60 13.49
CA GLY A 90 -16.83 -21.03 14.16
C GLY A 90 -16.51 -19.77 14.95
N LEU A 91 -15.34 -19.17 14.77
CA LEU A 91 -14.95 -17.94 15.44
C LEU A 91 -15.43 -16.72 14.67
N ILE A 92 -15.84 -15.69 15.41
CA ILE A 92 -16.21 -14.40 14.85
C ILE A 92 -14.92 -13.66 14.48
N VAL A 93 -14.81 -13.33 13.20
CA VAL A 93 -13.76 -12.50 12.63
C VAL A 93 -14.33 -11.15 12.27
N THR A 94 -13.73 -10.10 12.81
CA THR A 94 -14.09 -8.70 12.55
C THR A 94 -12.93 -7.99 11.89
N ILE A 95 -13.21 -7.34 10.76
CA ILE A 95 -12.26 -6.50 10.06
C ILE A 95 -12.78 -5.07 10.08
N ASP A 96 -12.00 -4.20 10.72
CA ASP A 96 -12.35 -2.80 10.91
C ASP A 96 -11.16 -1.87 10.65
N ARG A 97 -11.47 -0.57 10.64
CA ARG A 97 -10.49 0.48 10.43
C ARG A 97 -10.48 1.49 11.58
N PRO A 98 -9.93 1.12 12.75
CA PRO A 98 -9.76 2.05 13.86
C PRO A 98 -8.67 3.08 13.57
N THR A 99 -8.69 4.17 14.34
CA THR A 99 -7.57 5.13 14.42
C THR A 99 -6.55 4.62 15.42
N ASP A 100 -5.29 4.63 15.05
CA ASP A 100 -4.14 4.21 15.84
C ASP A 100 -3.14 5.37 15.95
N THR A 101 -2.42 5.45 17.06
CA THR A 101 -1.39 6.48 17.28
C THR A 101 -0.02 5.85 17.13
N VAL A 102 0.68 6.20 16.05
CA VAL A 102 2.02 5.68 15.76
C VAL A 102 3.08 6.74 16.05
N ALA A 103 4.14 6.32 16.74
CA ALA A 103 5.29 7.16 16.99
C ALA A 103 6.20 7.21 15.76
N PHE A 104 6.41 8.41 15.22
CA PHE A 104 7.40 8.69 14.18
C PHE A 104 8.54 9.55 14.74
N PRO A 105 9.72 9.60 14.09
CA PRO A 105 10.82 10.49 14.50
C PRO A 105 10.40 11.97 14.67
N GLY A 106 9.44 12.45 13.89
CA GLY A 106 8.88 13.80 13.96
C GLY A 106 7.75 13.99 15.00
N GLY A 107 7.37 12.95 15.75
CA GLY A 107 6.29 12.97 16.73
C GLY A 107 5.24 11.88 16.51
N ASN A 108 4.28 11.81 17.43
CA ASN A 108 3.15 10.89 17.31
C ASN A 108 2.17 11.40 16.24
N GLN A 109 1.69 10.49 15.40
CA GLN A 109 0.67 10.79 14.40
C GLN A 109 -0.49 9.80 14.51
N GLU A 110 -1.69 10.30 14.29
CA GLU A 110 -2.88 9.47 14.20
C GLU A 110 -3.03 8.97 12.76
N ILE A 111 -3.07 7.65 12.59
CA ILE A 111 -3.24 6.99 11.31
C ILE A 111 -4.36 5.97 11.41
N LYS A 112 -5.06 5.70 10.30
CA LYS A 112 -6.14 4.71 10.27
C LYS A 112 -5.58 3.42 9.69
N ARG A 113 -5.69 2.33 10.43
CA ARG A 113 -5.09 1.04 10.05
C ARG A 113 -6.15 -0.02 9.93
N LEU A 114 -5.93 -1.02 9.08
CA LEU A 114 -6.80 -2.19 9.04
C LEU A 114 -6.39 -3.17 10.12
N ARG A 115 -7.38 -3.66 10.84
CA ARG A 115 -7.23 -4.61 11.92
C ARG A 115 -8.15 -5.80 11.69
N LEU A 116 -7.63 -6.98 11.98
CA LEU A 116 -8.37 -8.23 12.04
C LEU A 116 -8.46 -8.64 13.50
N THR A 117 -9.67 -8.86 13.97
CA THR A 117 -9.95 -9.38 15.31
C THR A 117 -10.58 -10.76 15.16
N ARG A 118 -9.92 -11.82 15.63
CA ARG A 118 -10.41 -13.20 15.62
C ARG A 118 -10.58 -13.65 17.07
N GLY A 119 -11.82 -13.62 17.57
CA GLY A 119 -12.07 -13.87 18.99
C GLY A 119 -11.28 -12.90 19.90
N PRO A 120 -10.37 -13.38 20.77
CA PRO A 120 -9.54 -12.51 21.62
C PRO A 120 -8.28 -11.98 20.91
N GLU A 121 -7.92 -12.53 19.76
CA GLU A 121 -6.69 -12.18 19.05
C GLU A 121 -6.92 -10.95 18.17
N VAL A 122 -5.99 -10.00 18.26
CA VAL A 122 -6.02 -8.76 17.49
C VAL A 122 -4.73 -8.65 16.69
N VAL A 123 -4.86 -8.61 15.37
CA VAL A 123 -3.74 -8.53 14.42
C VAL A 123 -3.93 -7.30 13.52
N TRP A 124 -2.86 -6.52 13.34
CA TRP A 124 -2.86 -5.44 12.36
C TRP A 124 -2.57 -6.00 10.98
N LEU A 125 -3.48 -5.78 10.04
CA LEU A 125 -3.29 -6.17 8.64
C LEU A 125 -2.36 -5.21 7.91
N THR A 126 -2.39 -3.93 8.28
CA THR A 126 -1.51 -2.90 7.70
C THR A 126 -0.37 -2.54 8.65
N ASP A 127 0.79 -2.25 8.07
CA ASP A 127 1.94 -1.73 8.80
C ASP A 127 1.66 -0.38 9.47
N ALA A 128 2.56 0.03 10.37
CA ALA A 128 2.43 1.28 11.13
C ALA A 128 2.77 2.53 10.28
N ASP A 129 3.22 2.36 9.04
CA ASP A 129 3.51 3.44 8.09
C ASP A 129 2.52 3.50 6.92
N VAL A 130 1.40 2.77 7.02
CA VAL A 130 0.34 2.75 6.02
C VAL A 130 -0.97 3.24 6.65
N ASP A 131 -1.47 4.36 6.14
CA ASP A 131 -2.79 4.91 6.44
C ASP A 131 -3.81 4.39 5.42
N VAL A 132 -4.97 3.99 5.90
CA VAL A 132 -6.06 3.47 5.09
C VAL A 132 -7.13 4.54 5.00
N THR A 133 -7.18 5.27 3.89
CA THR A 133 -8.07 6.44 3.74
C THR A 133 -9.48 6.05 3.34
N ASN A 134 -9.62 4.93 2.61
CA ASN A 134 -10.91 4.35 2.24
C ASN A 134 -10.92 2.87 2.62
N TRP A 135 -11.96 2.44 3.30
CA TRP A 135 -12.24 1.02 3.53
C TRP A 135 -13.75 0.82 3.39
N MET A 136 -14.14 0.14 2.32
CA MET A 136 -15.54 -0.08 2.00
C MET A 136 -15.74 -1.53 1.58
N VAL A 137 -16.68 -2.19 2.22
CA VAL A 137 -17.08 -3.57 1.92
C VAL A 137 -18.54 -3.53 1.51
N GLN A 138 -18.86 -4.05 0.33
CA GLN A 138 -20.20 -4.06 -0.24
C GLN A 138 -20.63 -5.50 -0.52
N ALA A 139 -21.85 -5.84 -0.11
CA ALA A 139 -22.50 -7.06 -0.55
C ALA A 139 -22.86 -6.95 -2.04
N VAL A 140 -22.44 -7.92 -2.83
CA VAL A 140 -22.85 -8.09 -4.23
C VAL A 140 -23.96 -9.12 -4.26
N ARG A 141 -25.09 -8.75 -4.87
CA ARG A 141 -26.29 -9.59 -4.92
C ARG A 141 -26.73 -9.85 -6.36
N ASP A 142 -27.38 -10.98 -6.59
CA ASP A 142 -28.04 -11.28 -7.86
C ASP A 142 -29.40 -10.58 -8.00
N SER A 143 -30.07 -10.80 -9.14
CA SER A 143 -31.43 -10.31 -9.42
C SER A 143 -32.50 -10.86 -8.48
N SER A 144 -32.20 -11.93 -7.76
CA SER A 144 -33.07 -12.57 -6.76
C SER A 144 -32.73 -12.14 -5.34
N ASN A 145 -31.85 -11.14 -5.18
CA ASN A 145 -31.37 -10.58 -3.91
C ASN A 145 -30.54 -11.55 -3.05
N ASN A 146 -30.04 -12.65 -3.63
CA ASN A 146 -29.13 -13.55 -2.94
C ASN A 146 -27.72 -12.96 -2.93
N LEU A 147 -27.00 -13.15 -1.83
CA LEU A 147 -25.59 -12.76 -1.73
C LEU A 147 -24.74 -13.66 -2.64
N THR A 148 -24.16 -13.07 -3.70
CA THR A 148 -23.30 -13.78 -4.66
C THR A 148 -21.83 -13.43 -4.51
N GLY A 149 -21.52 -12.31 -3.87
CA GLY A 149 -20.15 -11.87 -3.69
C GLY A 149 -20.00 -10.76 -2.68
N ILE A 150 -18.75 -10.42 -2.42
CA ILE A 150 -18.36 -9.29 -1.59
C ILE A 150 -17.36 -8.46 -2.38
N ARG A 151 -17.71 -7.19 -2.62
CA ARG A 151 -16.80 -6.21 -3.20
C ARG A 151 -16.09 -5.47 -2.10
N ILE A 152 -14.77 -5.42 -2.17
CA ILE A 152 -13.92 -4.73 -1.20
C ILE A 152 -13.17 -3.66 -1.96
N GLN A 153 -13.27 -2.43 -1.46
CA GLN A 153 -12.51 -1.29 -1.94
C GLN A 153 -11.69 -0.74 -0.77
N ALA A 154 -10.38 -0.66 -0.98
CA ALA A 154 -9.45 -0.15 0.02
C ALA A 154 -8.46 0.82 -0.64
N THR A 155 -8.20 1.95 0.02
CA THR A 155 -7.20 2.92 -0.43
C THR A 155 -6.14 3.07 0.64
N PHE A 156 -4.90 2.78 0.26
CA PHE A 156 -3.72 2.81 1.12
C PHE A 156 -2.84 3.99 0.76
N VAL A 157 -2.37 4.72 1.76
CA VAL A 157 -1.48 5.87 1.64
C VAL A 157 -0.31 5.67 2.58
N GLU A 158 0.92 5.78 2.07
CA GLU A 158 2.10 5.71 2.94
C GLU A 158 2.29 7.01 3.73
N VAL A 159 2.56 6.87 5.02
CA VAL A 159 2.83 7.96 5.94
C VAL A 159 4.34 8.15 6.01
N ASN A 160 4.80 9.34 5.59
CA ASN A 160 6.21 9.67 5.59
C ASN A 160 6.74 9.79 7.03
N LYS A 161 7.83 9.07 7.34
CA LYS A 161 8.47 9.05 8.66
C LYS A 161 9.33 10.29 8.94
N GLU A 162 9.68 11.09 7.91
CA GLU A 162 10.76 12.09 7.98
C GLU A 162 10.36 13.55 7.64
N ASP A 163 9.09 13.94 7.83
CA ASP A 163 8.58 15.34 7.75
C ASP A 163 8.05 15.85 6.36
N LEU A 164 7.23 16.91 6.40
CA LEU A 164 6.33 17.47 5.36
C LEU A 164 6.99 17.91 4.02
N PRO A 165 6.22 18.04 2.89
CA PRO A 165 4.79 17.83 2.74
C PRO A 165 4.45 16.46 2.15
N PHE A 166 3.31 15.93 2.60
CA PHE A 166 2.57 14.76 2.13
C PHE A 166 2.91 14.31 0.70
N ARG A 167 3.79 13.31 0.58
CA ARG A 167 4.04 12.62 -0.69
C ARG A 167 3.10 11.43 -0.75
N ASN A 168 1.85 11.72 -1.11
CA ASN A 168 0.74 10.77 -1.22
C ASN A 168 1.02 9.74 -2.32
N ILE A 169 1.78 8.70 -2.00
CA ILE A 169 1.75 7.49 -2.80
C ILE A 169 0.50 6.76 -2.35
N GLU A 170 -0.52 6.86 -3.19
CA GLU A 170 -1.79 6.18 -3.00
C GLU A 170 -1.82 4.90 -3.84
N SER A 171 -2.33 3.84 -3.24
CA SER A 171 -2.70 2.61 -3.93
C SER A 171 -4.15 2.31 -3.60
N THR A 172 -5.02 2.33 -4.60
CA THR A 172 -6.41 1.88 -4.47
C THR A 172 -6.53 0.47 -5.02
N ILE A 173 -7.16 -0.40 -4.23
CA ILE A 173 -7.55 -1.75 -4.60
C ILE A 173 -9.07 -1.81 -4.62
N ASP A 174 -9.61 -2.45 -5.64
CA ASP A 174 -11.04 -2.71 -5.82
C ASP A 174 -11.20 -4.09 -6.45
N PHE A 175 -11.82 -5.01 -5.74
CA PHE A 175 -12.08 -6.36 -6.24
C PHE A 175 -13.40 -6.90 -5.70
N THR A 176 -13.91 -7.92 -6.37
CA THR A 176 -15.07 -8.68 -5.95
C THR A 176 -14.67 -10.13 -5.74
N ILE A 177 -14.88 -10.65 -4.54
CA ILE A 177 -14.79 -12.07 -4.24
C ILE A 177 -16.17 -12.68 -4.47
N ASN A 178 -16.25 -13.65 -5.37
CA ASN A 178 -17.47 -14.43 -5.55
C ASN A 178 -17.54 -15.48 -4.44
N LEU A 179 -18.69 -15.58 -3.80
CA LEU A 179 -18.91 -16.55 -2.74
C LEU A 179 -19.43 -17.85 -3.35
N PRO A 180 -18.95 -19.02 -2.88
CA PRO A 180 -19.57 -20.28 -3.25
C PRO A 180 -21.01 -20.29 -2.73
N GLY A 181 -21.96 -20.78 -3.54
CA GLY A 181 -23.41 -20.73 -3.24
C GLY A 181 -23.87 -21.49 -1.99
N SER A 182 -22.96 -22.00 -1.18
CA SER A 182 -23.20 -22.62 0.13
C SER A 182 -23.12 -21.66 1.30
N VAL A 183 -22.64 -20.42 1.11
CA VAL A 183 -22.53 -19.48 2.23
C VAL A 183 -23.89 -18.90 2.57
N THR A 184 -24.34 -19.13 3.80
CA THR A 184 -25.64 -18.68 4.27
C THR A 184 -25.50 -17.31 4.92
N GLU A 185 -26.39 -16.38 4.57
CA GLU A 185 -26.48 -15.06 5.19
C GLU A 185 -27.22 -15.18 6.53
N LEU A 186 -26.63 -14.63 7.60
CA LEU A 186 -27.23 -14.52 8.94
C LEU A 186 -27.54 -13.06 9.30
#